data_AF-A0A7X8X877-F1
#
_entry.id   AF-A0A7X8X877-F1
#
_cell.length_a   1.000
_cell.length_b   1.000
_cell.length_c   1.000
_cell.angle_alpha   90.00
_cell.angle_beta   90.00
_cell.angle_gamma   90.00
#
_symmetry.space_group_name_H-M   'P 1'
#
loop_
_entity.id
_entity.type
_entity.pdbx_description
1 polymer ?
#
loop_
_entity_poly.entity_id
_entity_poly.type
_entity_poly.pdbx_seq_one_letter_code
_entity_poly.pdbx_strand_id
1 'polypeptide(L)'
;MISQFILLVLFSVGVYILYRKAQSVPEISAIKWVGTLFTVSLVILVVMGVLFIFQLFSSGWLERFDPGDPKSVHRLDRIRRFRLSSRFVHLQNTWPTWRKDIRQAFEEQGWTMRVREPYDAIGIRPRWTPFRRKRFDRVFLFYHPMLNVIVVDQVLKNCERLIFDNEKTQPSRRNLVILLTDMTNRDEVTSAGAGTVNYLGKLDGRTSLYPMLIDFNAGRFFYPLDSTLMRITHRFWYRTKRNQLLNYIREQVPTTDEKFPSYADVPDDHSDFQTRKYAMTSDVLSSDHTDERDT
;
A
#
# COMPACT_ATOMS: atom_id res chain seq x y z
N MET A 1 24.63 2.66 9.86
CA MET A 1 23.88 3.91 10.13
C MET A 1 24.49 4.67 11.31
N ILE A 2 24.45 4.15 12.54
CA ILE A 2 25.02 4.84 13.72
C ILE A 2 26.54 5.07 13.58
N SER A 3 27.29 4.07 13.11
CA SER A 3 28.73 4.18 12.86
C SER A 3 29.10 5.24 11.80
N GLN A 4 28.29 5.37 10.74
CA GLN A 4 28.49 6.37 9.68
C GLN A 4 28.18 7.79 10.17
N PHE A 5 27.15 7.95 11.01
CA PHE A 5 26.84 9.21 11.66
C PHE A 5 27.97 9.65 12.59
N ILE A 6 28.49 8.73 13.42
CA ILE A 6 29.63 9.00 14.30
C ILE A 6 30.85 9.43 13.49
N LEU A 7 31.18 8.73 12.39
CA LEU A 7 32.28 9.10 11.51
C LEU A 7 32.10 10.50 10.90
N LEU A 8 30.89 10.86 10.47
CA LEU A 8 30.61 12.17 9.88
C LEU A 8 30.76 13.29 10.92
N VAL A 9 30.29 13.07 12.15
CA VAL A 9 30.50 13.98 13.28
C VAL A 9 32.00 14.11 13.62
N LEU A 10 32.72 13.00 13.72
CA LEU A 10 34.15 12.99 14.02
C LEU A 10 34.96 13.73 12.94
N PHE A 11 34.62 13.52 11.67
CA PHE A 11 35.24 14.20 10.55
C PHE A 11 34.94 15.71 10.55
N SER A 12 33.69 16.09 10.86
CA SER A 12 33.29 17.49 11.01
C SER A 12 34.07 18.21 12.11
N VAL A 13 34.18 17.57 13.27
CA VAL A 13 34.92 18.09 14.42
C VAL A 13 36.42 18.17 14.09
N GLY A 14 36.98 17.15 13.43
CA GLY A 14 38.36 17.14 12.98
C GLY A 14 38.70 18.30 12.03
N VAL A 15 37.87 18.51 11.00
CA VAL A 15 38.02 19.63 10.06
C VAL A 15 37.88 20.98 10.77
N TYR A 16 36.93 21.11 11.70
CA TYR A 16 36.74 22.35 12.47
C TYR A 16 37.94 22.67 13.38
N ILE A 17 38.49 21.66 14.07
CA ILE A 17 39.68 21.83 14.91
C ILE A 17 40.89 22.21 14.05
N LEU A 18 41.09 21.54 12.91
CA LEU A 18 42.14 21.85 11.94
C LEU A 18 42.01 23.27 11.40
N TYR A 19 40.80 23.72 11.07
CA TYR A 19 40.52 25.07 10.62
C TYR A 19 40.87 26.12 11.69
N ARG A 20 40.39 25.90 12.93
CA ARG A 20 40.66 26.80 14.06
C ARG A 20 42.16 26.89 14.36
N LYS A 21 42.87 25.76 14.30
CA LYS A 21 44.31 25.71 14.52
C LYS A 21 45.09 26.35 13.37
N ALA A 22 44.66 26.16 12.12
CA ALA A 22 45.25 26.82 10.96
C ALA A 22 45.07 28.35 10.99
N GLN A 23 43.95 28.86 11.50
CA GLN A 23 43.76 30.29 11.69
C GLN A 23 44.58 30.89 12.85
N SER A 24 44.92 30.10 13.86
CA SER A 24 45.75 30.55 14.98
C SER A 24 47.24 30.70 14.63
N VAL A 25 47.68 30.18 13.48
CA VAL A 25 49.07 30.26 13.02
C VAL A 25 49.17 31.32 11.90
N PRO A 26 49.85 32.46 12.14
CA PRO A 26 49.86 33.59 11.20
C PRO A 26 50.43 33.22 9.82
N GLU A 27 51.45 32.35 9.77
CA GLU A 27 52.08 31.88 8.53
C GLU A 27 51.12 31.10 7.61
N ILE A 28 50.22 30.30 8.21
CA ILE A 28 49.27 29.46 7.47
C ILE A 28 48.06 30.29 7.05
N SER A 29 47.63 31.23 7.89
CA SER A 29 46.50 32.13 7.62
C SER A 29 46.72 33.04 6.40
N ALA A 30 47.97 33.37 6.08
CA ALA A 30 48.33 34.21 4.95
C ALA A 30 48.17 33.50 3.58
N ILE A 31 48.10 32.16 3.57
CA ILE A 31 48.03 31.37 2.34
C ILE A 31 46.57 31.22 1.89
N LYS A 32 46.17 32.04 0.90
CA LYS A 32 44.79 32.07 0.37
C LYS A 32 44.23 30.71 -0.04
N TRP A 33 45.07 29.81 -0.56
CA TRP A 33 44.63 28.48 -1.04
C TRP A 33 44.17 27.56 0.10
N VAL A 34 44.70 27.72 1.31
CA VAL A 34 44.30 26.94 2.49
C VAL A 34 42.85 27.25 2.86
N GLY A 35 42.45 28.52 2.83
CA GLY A 35 41.06 28.93 3.05
C GLY A 35 40.10 28.31 2.03
N THR A 36 40.49 28.30 0.75
CA THR A 36 39.70 27.66 -0.32
C THR A 36 39.54 26.16 -0.08
N LEU A 37 40.59 25.47 0.33
CA LEU A 37 40.57 24.03 0.64
C LEU A 37 39.60 23.71 1.79
N PHE A 38 39.60 24.52 2.85
CA PHE A 38 38.64 24.38 3.95
C PHE A 38 37.20 24.64 3.51
N THR A 39 36.98 25.64 2.67
CA THR A 39 35.64 25.96 2.13
C THR A 39 35.11 24.80 1.26
N VAL A 40 35.94 24.22 0.40
CA VAL A 40 35.57 23.06 -0.42
C VAL A 40 35.25 21.85 0.46
N SER A 41 36.08 21.60 1.49
CA SER A 41 35.88 20.50 2.42
C SER A 41 34.57 20.65 3.20
N LEU A 42 34.24 21.86 3.64
CA LEU A 42 32.97 22.18 4.31
C LEU A 42 31.77 21.91 3.38
N VAL A 43 31.84 22.36 2.13
CA VAL A 43 30.76 22.15 1.14
C VAL A 43 30.53 20.67 0.90
N ILE A 44 31.60 19.88 0.70
CA ILE A 44 31.50 18.42 0.53
C ILE A 44 30.81 17.79 1.76
N LEU A 45 31.18 18.24 2.96
CA LEU A 45 30.65 17.71 4.21
C LEU A 45 29.15 18.03 4.36
N VAL A 46 28.73 19.25 4.03
CA VAL A 46 27.31 19.65 3.99
C VAL A 46 26.54 18.79 3.00
N VAL A 47 27.06 18.59 1.78
CA VAL A 47 26.41 17.74 0.76
C VAL A 47 26.27 16.30 1.26
N MET A 48 27.32 15.72 1.86
CA MET A 48 27.26 14.38 2.43
C MET A 48 26.24 14.28 3.57
N GLY A 49 26.17 15.29 4.45
CA GLY A 49 25.18 15.36 5.52
C GLY A 49 23.75 15.40 4.99
N VAL A 50 23.48 16.21 3.96
CA VAL A 50 22.19 16.28 3.30
C VAL A 50 21.81 14.93 2.68
N LEU A 51 22.73 14.29 1.94
CA LEU A 51 22.50 12.97 1.36
C LEU A 51 22.22 11.91 2.45
N PHE A 52 22.96 11.94 3.56
CA PHE A 52 22.75 11.01 4.68
C PHE A 52 21.37 11.18 5.32
N ILE A 53 20.93 12.42 5.52
CA ILE A 53 19.59 12.74 6.03
C ILE A 53 18.52 12.22 5.05
N PHE A 54 18.66 12.50 3.75
CA PHE A 54 17.76 11.97 2.74
C PHE A 54 17.72 10.43 2.73
N GLN A 55 18.86 9.78 2.90
CA GLN A 55 18.97 8.33 2.93
C GLN A 55 18.34 7.73 4.19
N LEU A 56 18.52 8.35 5.35
CA LEU A 56 17.86 8.00 6.61
C LEU A 56 16.34 8.05 6.46
N PHE A 57 15.80 9.17 5.99
CA PHE A 57 14.36 9.31 5.76
C PHE A 57 13.86 8.35 4.69
N SER A 58 14.62 8.15 3.61
CA SER A 58 14.27 7.17 2.58
C SER A 58 14.23 5.74 3.14
N SER A 59 15.17 5.35 3.99
CA SER A 59 15.25 4.00 4.55
C SER A 59 14.12 3.70 5.55
N GLY A 60 13.78 4.64 6.43
CA GLY A 60 12.68 4.48 7.39
C GLY A 60 11.28 4.54 6.76
N TRP A 61 11.16 5.14 5.57
CA TRP A 61 9.89 5.25 4.85
C TRP A 61 9.68 4.14 3.79
N LEU A 62 10.75 3.49 3.33
CA LEU A 62 10.70 2.33 2.42
C LEU A 62 10.81 0.97 3.12
N GLU A 63 10.95 0.95 4.44
CA GLU A 63 10.90 -0.31 5.17
C GLU A 63 9.56 -1.01 4.88
N ARG A 64 9.62 -2.21 4.31
CA ARG A 64 8.42 -2.98 3.94
C ARG A 64 7.60 -3.22 5.19
N PHE A 65 6.28 -3.09 5.07
CA PHE A 65 5.39 -3.42 6.18
C PHE A 65 5.33 -4.93 6.31
N ASP A 66 5.85 -5.48 7.40
CA ASP A 66 5.64 -6.90 7.72
C ASP A 66 4.16 -7.09 8.14
N PRO A 67 3.37 -7.91 7.42
CA PRO A 67 1.99 -8.21 7.78
C PRO A 67 1.87 -9.12 9.02
N GLY A 68 2.93 -9.81 9.41
CA GLY A 68 2.97 -10.69 10.58
C GLY A 68 3.39 -9.99 11.88
N ASP A 69 3.90 -8.75 11.80
CA ASP A 69 4.25 -7.94 12.97
C ASP A 69 3.15 -6.91 13.29
N PRO A 70 2.47 -7.01 14.45
CA PRO A 70 1.43 -6.07 14.83
C PRO A 70 1.93 -4.62 14.91
N LYS A 71 3.21 -4.38 15.26
CA LYS A 71 3.75 -3.01 15.32
C LYS A 71 3.82 -2.39 13.92
N SER A 72 4.22 -3.16 12.92
CA SER A 72 4.24 -2.76 11.51
C SER A 72 2.83 -2.49 10.97
N VAL A 73 1.86 -3.33 11.31
CA VAL A 73 0.44 -3.16 10.94
C VAL A 73 -0.13 -1.87 11.55
N HIS A 74 0.08 -1.64 12.85
CA HIS A 74 -0.35 -0.39 13.50
C HIS A 74 0.34 0.85 12.92
N ARG A 75 1.62 0.74 12.54
CA ARG A 75 2.34 1.81 11.84
C ARG A 75 1.66 2.15 10.51
N LEU A 76 1.28 1.13 9.72
CA LEU A 76 0.55 1.30 8.46
C LEU A 76 -0.82 1.94 8.68
N ASP A 77 -1.57 1.47 9.69
CA ASP A 77 -2.89 2.00 10.03
C ASP A 77 -2.84 3.50 10.40
N ARG A 78 -1.76 3.95 11.04
CA ARG A 78 -1.58 5.36 11.44
C ARG A 78 -1.33 6.30 10.24
N ILE A 79 -0.96 5.77 9.08
CA ILE A 79 -0.63 6.61 7.92
C ILE A 79 -1.89 7.29 7.36
N ARG A 80 -1.95 8.62 7.52
CA ARG A 80 -3.08 9.46 7.06
C ARG A 80 -3.34 9.35 5.55
N ARG A 81 -2.32 9.05 4.75
CA ARG A 81 -2.41 8.91 3.29
C ARG A 81 -3.43 7.87 2.83
N PHE A 82 -3.68 6.83 3.62
CA PHE A 82 -4.60 5.73 3.31
C PHE A 82 -5.96 5.87 4.01
N ARG A 83 -6.13 6.91 4.85
CA ARG A 83 -7.40 7.21 5.52
C ARG A 83 -8.31 7.99 4.57
N LEU A 84 -9.52 7.49 4.34
CA LEU A 84 -10.59 8.32 3.83
C LEU A 84 -11.12 9.21 4.96
N SER A 85 -11.95 10.20 4.63
CA SER A 85 -12.64 11.01 5.65
C SER A 85 -13.52 10.11 6.53
N SER A 86 -13.74 10.50 7.80
CA SER A 86 -14.57 9.74 8.75
C SER A 86 -15.97 9.44 8.24
N ARG A 87 -16.50 10.27 7.33
CA ARG A 87 -17.79 10.03 6.65
C ARG A 87 -17.85 8.77 5.79
N PHE A 88 -16.70 8.17 5.48
CA PHE A 88 -16.59 6.93 4.68
C PHE A 88 -16.42 5.68 5.55
N VAL A 89 -16.48 5.82 6.87
CA VAL A 89 -16.53 4.66 7.77
C VAL A 89 -17.92 4.04 7.67
N HIS A 90 -17.98 2.71 7.59
CA HIS A 90 -19.18 1.91 7.33
C HIS A 90 -19.91 2.30 6.03
N LEU A 91 -19.14 2.63 4.98
CA LEU A 91 -19.65 2.95 3.64
C LEU A 91 -20.59 1.87 3.08
N GLN A 92 -20.40 0.61 3.48
CA GLN A 92 -21.32 -0.49 3.12
C GLN A 92 -22.77 -0.26 3.56
N ASN A 93 -23.00 0.49 4.65
CA ASN A 93 -24.34 0.79 5.16
C ASN A 93 -25.01 1.89 4.33
N THR A 94 -24.25 2.91 3.94
CA THR A 94 -24.76 4.04 3.15
C THR A 94 -24.87 3.70 1.67
N TRP A 95 -24.02 2.80 1.17
CA TRP A 95 -23.94 2.46 -0.25
C TRP A 95 -23.99 0.94 -0.50
N PRO A 96 -25.05 0.21 -0.11
CA PRO A 96 -25.09 -1.26 -0.16
C PRO A 96 -24.90 -1.88 -1.55
N THR A 97 -25.17 -1.11 -2.62
CA THR A 97 -25.03 -1.53 -4.02
C THR A 97 -23.64 -1.29 -4.61
N TRP A 98 -22.65 -0.88 -3.80
CA TRP A 98 -21.30 -0.48 -4.21
C TRP A 98 -20.63 -1.43 -5.21
N ARG A 99 -20.82 -2.75 -5.08
CA ARG A 99 -20.27 -3.75 -6.02
C ARG A 99 -20.76 -3.56 -7.46
N LYS A 100 -22.08 -3.41 -7.62
CA LYS A 100 -22.74 -3.25 -8.92
C LYS A 100 -22.41 -1.89 -9.50
N ASP A 101 -22.44 -0.86 -8.67
CA ASP A 101 -22.29 0.52 -9.10
C ASP A 101 -20.85 0.84 -9.54
N ILE A 102 -19.83 0.27 -8.87
CA ILE A 102 -18.44 0.37 -9.33
C ILE A 102 -18.28 -0.29 -10.69
N ARG A 103 -18.87 -1.48 -10.88
CA ARG A 103 -18.82 -2.18 -12.16
C ARG A 103 -19.50 -1.35 -13.27
N GLN A 104 -20.70 -0.84 -13.02
CA GLN A 104 -21.44 -0.02 -13.95
C GLN A 104 -20.67 1.25 -14.34
N ALA A 105 -20.04 1.93 -13.37
CA ALA A 105 -19.22 3.11 -13.64
C ALA A 105 -18.03 2.80 -14.59
N PHE A 106 -17.45 1.60 -14.50
CA PHE A 106 -16.44 1.17 -15.49
C PHE A 106 -17.08 0.91 -16.87
N GLU A 107 -18.25 0.28 -16.94
CA GLU A 107 -18.96 0.05 -18.21
C GLU A 107 -19.30 1.38 -18.91
N GLU A 108 -19.81 2.37 -18.17
CA GLU A 108 -20.10 3.73 -18.66
C GLU A 108 -18.85 4.47 -19.16
N GLN A 109 -17.69 4.20 -18.55
CA GLN A 109 -16.39 4.73 -19.03
C GLN A 109 -15.87 4.03 -20.30
N GLY A 110 -16.63 3.09 -20.88
CA GLY A 110 -16.29 2.35 -22.10
C GLY A 110 -15.41 1.13 -21.85
N TRP A 111 -15.51 0.50 -20.67
CA TRP A 111 -14.86 -0.78 -20.41
C TRP A 111 -15.82 -1.94 -20.72
N THR A 112 -15.31 -2.97 -21.39
CA THR A 112 -16.07 -4.21 -21.56
C THR A 112 -15.81 -5.10 -20.34
N MET A 113 -16.74 -5.12 -19.38
CA MET A 113 -16.64 -5.92 -18.17
C MET A 113 -17.18 -7.35 -18.44
N ARG A 114 -16.39 -8.37 -18.13
CA ARG A 114 -16.79 -9.77 -18.21
C ARG A 114 -16.70 -10.41 -16.85
N VAL A 115 -17.76 -11.07 -16.40
CA VAL A 115 -17.73 -11.88 -15.17
C VAL A 115 -16.83 -13.08 -15.40
N ARG A 116 -15.89 -13.35 -14.47
CA ARG A 116 -15.00 -14.50 -14.57
C ARG A 116 -14.49 -14.88 -13.19
N GLU A 117 -14.98 -15.99 -12.65
CA GLU A 117 -14.49 -16.52 -11.37
C GLU A 117 -12.96 -16.76 -11.41
N PRO A 118 -12.24 -16.47 -10.30
CA PRO A 118 -12.74 -16.02 -8.99
C PRO A 118 -12.97 -14.50 -8.88
N TYR A 119 -12.90 -13.76 -9.98
CA TYR A 119 -13.09 -12.30 -10.01
C TYR A 119 -14.56 -11.96 -10.21
N ASP A 120 -15.03 -10.89 -9.56
CA ASP A 120 -16.37 -10.36 -9.83
C ASP A 120 -16.49 -9.91 -11.29
N ALA A 121 -15.44 -9.26 -11.79
CA ALA A 121 -15.37 -8.83 -13.18
C ALA A 121 -13.93 -8.57 -13.63
N ILE A 122 -13.70 -8.81 -14.93
CA ILE A 122 -12.50 -8.41 -15.64
C ILE A 122 -12.91 -7.43 -16.73
N GLY A 123 -12.49 -6.18 -16.58
CA GLY A 123 -12.66 -5.11 -17.54
C GLY A 123 -11.54 -5.09 -18.57
N ILE A 124 -11.90 -4.98 -19.84
CA ILE A 124 -10.94 -4.81 -20.94
C ILE A 124 -11.33 -3.55 -21.71
N ARG A 125 -10.34 -2.69 -21.99
CA ARG A 125 -10.53 -1.52 -22.84
C ARG A 125 -9.46 -1.46 -23.93
N PRO A 126 -9.85 -1.37 -25.22
CA PRO A 126 -8.89 -1.19 -26.29
C PRO A 126 -8.26 0.20 -26.20
N ARG A 127 -6.94 0.22 -26.33
CA ARG A 127 -6.18 1.46 -26.42
C ARG A 127 -6.06 1.87 -27.88
N TRP A 128 -6.34 3.14 -28.16
CA TRP A 128 -6.08 3.70 -29.47
C TRP A 128 -4.56 3.71 -29.75
N THR A 129 -4.15 2.99 -30.78
CA THR A 129 -2.77 2.94 -31.27
C THR A 129 -2.77 2.93 -32.80
N PRO A 130 -2.30 4.01 -33.46
CA PRO A 130 -2.52 4.18 -34.90
C PRO A 130 -1.70 3.24 -35.80
N PHE A 131 -0.60 2.64 -35.32
CA PHE A 131 0.32 1.86 -36.15
C PHE A 131 0.83 0.56 -35.51
N ARG A 132 0.13 0.02 -34.51
CA ARG A 132 0.57 -1.19 -33.79
C ARG A 132 -0.60 -2.13 -33.52
N ARG A 133 -0.29 -3.42 -33.28
CA ARG A 133 -1.25 -4.41 -32.75
C ARG A 133 -2.07 -3.78 -31.63
N LYS A 134 -3.40 -3.94 -31.69
CA LYS A 134 -4.34 -3.41 -30.68
C LYS A 134 -3.84 -3.81 -29.30
N ARG A 135 -3.59 -2.82 -28.46
CA ARG A 135 -3.22 -3.02 -27.06
C ARG A 135 -4.42 -2.81 -26.19
N PHE A 136 -4.44 -3.48 -25.05
CA PHE A 136 -5.53 -3.36 -24.11
C PHE A 136 -5.01 -2.82 -22.77
N ASP A 137 -5.87 -2.09 -22.08
CA ASP A 137 -5.73 -1.87 -20.64
C ASP A 137 -6.70 -2.86 -19.96
N ARG A 138 -6.32 -3.38 -18.78
CA ARG A 138 -7.12 -4.38 -18.05
C ARG A 138 -7.37 -3.94 -16.61
N VAL A 139 -8.58 -4.19 -16.12
CA VAL A 139 -8.99 -3.97 -14.73
C VAL A 139 -9.53 -5.29 -14.19
N PHE A 140 -9.05 -5.72 -13.03
CA PHE A 140 -9.57 -6.86 -12.30
C PHE A 140 -10.32 -6.32 -11.09
N LEU A 141 -11.58 -6.72 -10.92
CA LEU A 141 -12.41 -6.41 -9.76
C LEU A 141 -12.54 -7.68 -8.92
N PHE A 142 -12.17 -7.59 -7.65
CA PHE A 142 -12.20 -8.73 -6.74
C PHE A 142 -12.71 -8.31 -5.37
N TYR A 143 -13.90 -8.79 -5.02
CA TYR A 143 -14.46 -8.72 -3.69
C TYR A 143 -14.10 -9.96 -2.89
N HIS A 144 -13.69 -9.76 -1.64
CA HIS A 144 -13.60 -10.85 -0.68
C HIS A 144 -13.98 -10.34 0.73
N PRO A 145 -14.94 -10.98 1.42
CA PRO A 145 -15.38 -10.55 2.74
C PRO A 145 -14.32 -10.78 3.83
N MET A 146 -13.40 -11.73 3.62
CA MET A 146 -12.31 -12.05 4.56
C MET A 146 -10.96 -11.84 3.87
N LEU A 147 -10.55 -10.59 3.72
CA LEU A 147 -9.34 -10.26 3.00
C LEU A 147 -8.15 -10.17 3.97
N ASN A 148 -7.11 -10.97 3.73
CA ASN A 148 -5.85 -10.93 4.44
C ASN A 148 -4.68 -10.85 3.44
N VAL A 149 -3.45 -10.71 3.94
CA VAL A 149 -2.26 -10.58 3.09
C VAL A 149 -2.05 -11.78 2.15
N ILE A 150 -2.36 -13.00 2.61
CA ILE A 150 -2.18 -14.23 1.84
C ILE A 150 -3.12 -14.25 0.64
N VAL A 151 -4.39 -13.88 0.86
CA VAL A 151 -5.38 -13.77 -0.21
C VAL A 151 -4.97 -12.71 -1.22
N VAL A 152 -4.50 -11.54 -0.75
CA VAL A 152 -3.99 -10.48 -1.64
C VAL A 152 -2.84 -11.02 -2.51
N ASP A 153 -1.83 -11.65 -1.91
CA ASP A 153 -0.70 -12.20 -2.65
C ASP A 153 -1.11 -13.26 -3.68
N GLN A 154 -2.05 -14.14 -3.31
CA GLN A 154 -2.59 -15.15 -4.23
C GLN A 154 -3.35 -14.52 -5.39
N VAL A 155 -4.20 -13.52 -5.12
CA VAL A 155 -4.95 -12.79 -6.16
C VAL A 155 -3.99 -12.07 -7.10
N LEU A 156 -2.95 -11.43 -6.58
CA LEU A 156 -1.95 -10.76 -7.40
C LEU A 156 -1.18 -11.75 -8.28
N LYS A 157 -0.71 -12.87 -7.72
CA LYS A 157 -0.06 -13.95 -8.51
C LYS A 157 -0.99 -14.52 -9.58
N ASN A 158 -2.28 -14.68 -9.29
CA ASN A 158 -3.26 -15.13 -10.27
C ASN A 158 -3.49 -14.10 -11.39
N CYS A 159 -3.57 -12.82 -11.04
CA CYS A 159 -3.64 -11.73 -12.02
C CYS A 159 -2.41 -11.73 -12.93
N GLU A 160 -1.22 -11.91 -12.37
CA GLU A 160 0.04 -12.01 -13.11
C GLU A 160 0.00 -13.14 -14.13
N ARG A 161 -0.35 -14.36 -13.69
CA ARG A 161 -0.51 -15.52 -14.58
C ARG A 161 -1.49 -15.23 -15.71
N LEU A 162 -2.67 -14.69 -15.39
CA LEU A 162 -3.68 -14.32 -16.40
C LEU A 162 -3.20 -13.23 -17.38
N ILE A 163 -2.29 -12.36 -16.98
CA ILE A 163 -1.70 -11.36 -17.87
C ILE A 163 -0.74 -12.02 -18.85
N PHE A 164 0.14 -12.89 -18.35
CA PHE A 164 1.12 -13.60 -19.17
C PHE A 164 0.46 -14.60 -20.13
N ASP A 165 -0.51 -15.39 -19.65
CA ASP A 165 -1.22 -16.38 -20.48
C ASP A 165 -1.95 -15.72 -21.66
N ASN A 166 -2.49 -14.51 -21.45
CA ASN A 166 -3.23 -13.78 -22.47
C ASN A 166 -2.37 -12.78 -23.25
N GLU A 167 -1.04 -12.77 -23.09
CA GLU A 167 -0.18 -11.79 -23.75
C GLU A 167 -0.23 -11.90 -25.28
N LYS A 168 -0.36 -13.12 -25.82
CA LYS A 168 -0.40 -13.38 -27.26
C LYS A 168 -1.70 -12.90 -27.91
N THR A 169 -2.83 -13.08 -27.25
CA THR A 169 -4.17 -12.78 -27.77
C THR A 169 -4.62 -11.35 -27.44
N GLN A 170 -4.33 -10.88 -26.23
CA GLN A 170 -4.77 -9.59 -25.69
C GLN A 170 -3.66 -8.95 -24.87
N PRO A 171 -2.62 -8.38 -25.54
CA PRO A 171 -1.47 -7.82 -24.85
C PRO A 171 -1.89 -6.60 -24.01
N SER A 172 -1.77 -6.75 -22.68
CA SER A 172 -2.10 -5.72 -21.70
C SER A 172 -0.86 -5.25 -20.95
N ARG A 173 -0.46 -4.01 -21.20
CA ARG A 173 0.72 -3.41 -20.54
C ARG A 173 0.40 -2.71 -19.24
N ARG A 174 -0.86 -2.31 -19.06
CA ARG A 174 -1.34 -1.61 -17.87
C ARG A 174 -2.48 -2.41 -17.30
N ASN A 175 -2.25 -2.96 -16.14
CA ASN A 175 -3.20 -3.79 -15.44
C ASN A 175 -3.45 -3.17 -14.07
N LEU A 176 -4.72 -3.05 -13.69
CA LEU A 176 -5.18 -2.54 -12.41
C LEU A 176 -5.94 -3.65 -11.69
N VAL A 177 -5.68 -3.87 -10.41
CA VAL A 177 -6.46 -4.78 -9.57
C VAL A 177 -7.12 -3.93 -8.51
N ILE A 178 -8.43 -4.07 -8.37
CA ILE A 178 -9.23 -3.39 -7.35
C ILE A 178 -9.77 -4.47 -6.43
N LEU A 179 -9.21 -4.51 -5.22
CA LEU A 179 -9.60 -5.38 -4.12
C LEU A 179 -10.64 -4.64 -3.29
N LEU A 180 -11.76 -5.28 -3.00
CA LEU A 180 -12.87 -4.69 -2.26
C LEU A 180 -13.17 -5.58 -1.05
N THR A 181 -13.40 -4.98 0.12
CA THR A 181 -13.76 -5.71 1.34
C THR A 181 -14.62 -4.86 2.27
N ASP A 182 -15.51 -5.52 2.99
CA ASP A 182 -16.41 -4.99 4.03
C ASP A 182 -16.12 -5.62 5.40
N MET A 183 -14.92 -6.17 5.57
CA MET A 183 -14.51 -6.90 6.77
C MET A 183 -14.49 -5.99 8.01
N THR A 184 -15.01 -6.50 9.12
CA THR A 184 -15.04 -5.77 10.39
C THR A 184 -13.69 -5.72 11.11
N ASN A 185 -12.88 -6.77 10.95
CA ASN A 185 -11.56 -6.85 11.57
C ASN A 185 -10.55 -5.93 10.87
N ARG A 186 -10.25 -4.81 11.52
CA ARG A 186 -9.36 -3.77 11.00
C ARG A 186 -7.90 -4.24 10.85
N ASP A 187 -7.41 -5.12 11.71
CA ASP A 187 -6.02 -5.57 11.67
C ASP A 187 -5.77 -6.50 10.48
N GLU A 188 -6.71 -7.39 10.19
CA GLU A 188 -6.67 -8.26 9.00
C GLU A 188 -6.74 -7.45 7.70
N VAL A 189 -7.63 -6.44 7.64
CA VAL A 189 -7.70 -5.55 6.48
C VAL A 189 -6.43 -4.72 6.33
N THR A 190 -5.83 -4.27 7.44
CA THR A 190 -4.56 -3.54 7.40
C THR A 190 -3.40 -4.45 6.99
N SER A 191 -3.42 -5.73 7.38
CA SER A 191 -2.50 -6.77 6.91
C SER A 191 -2.64 -6.99 5.39
N ALA A 192 -3.86 -7.10 4.88
CA ALA A 192 -4.12 -7.10 3.43
C ALA A 192 -3.64 -5.81 2.75
N GLY A 193 -3.81 -4.67 3.42
CA GLY A 193 -3.27 -3.37 3.04
C GLY A 193 -1.75 -3.40 2.91
N ALA A 194 -1.03 -4.06 3.83
CA ALA A 194 0.43 -4.19 3.77
C ALA A 194 0.88 -4.92 2.49
N GLY A 195 0.21 -6.01 2.12
CA GLY A 195 0.46 -6.70 0.84
C GLY A 195 0.25 -5.78 -0.38
N THR A 196 -0.82 -4.99 -0.35
CA THR A 196 -1.13 -4.01 -1.41
C THR A 196 -0.09 -2.87 -1.50
N VAL A 197 0.35 -2.36 -0.35
CA VAL A 197 1.23 -1.19 -0.23
C VAL A 197 2.68 -1.54 -0.55
N ASN A 198 3.11 -2.77 -0.21
CA ASN A 198 4.46 -3.28 -0.50
C ASN A 198 4.64 -3.73 -1.96
N TYR A 199 3.56 -3.83 -2.73
CA TYR A 199 3.63 -4.34 -4.09
C TYR A 199 4.32 -3.35 -5.05
N LEU A 200 5.36 -3.81 -5.75
CA LEU A 200 6.25 -2.97 -6.56
C LEU A 200 5.71 -2.61 -7.96
N GLY A 201 4.71 -3.34 -8.44
CA GLY A 201 3.97 -3.04 -9.66
C GLY A 201 4.67 -3.29 -11.01
N LYS A 202 5.88 -3.84 -11.00
CA LYS A 202 6.63 -4.22 -12.22
C LYS A 202 6.56 -5.74 -12.41
N LEU A 203 5.96 -6.18 -13.51
CA LEU A 203 5.87 -7.61 -13.88
C LEU A 203 7.01 -8.00 -14.82
N ASP A 204 7.03 -7.37 -15.99
CA ASP A 204 8.04 -7.52 -17.02
C ASP A 204 8.42 -6.12 -17.54
N GLY A 205 9.54 -5.97 -18.24
CA GLY A 205 10.12 -4.68 -18.62
C GLY A 205 9.16 -3.72 -19.34
N ARG A 206 8.03 -4.21 -19.87
CA ARG A 206 6.97 -3.43 -20.54
C ARG A 206 5.58 -3.49 -19.88
N THR A 207 5.40 -4.30 -18.85
CA THR A 207 4.09 -4.62 -18.27
C THR A 207 4.04 -4.29 -16.79
N SER A 208 2.93 -3.70 -16.36
CA SER A 208 2.72 -3.28 -14.98
C SER A 208 1.38 -3.79 -14.45
N LEU A 209 1.36 -4.06 -13.14
CA LEU A 209 0.17 -4.36 -12.36
C LEU A 209 0.12 -3.35 -11.21
N TYR A 210 -1.05 -2.83 -10.88
CA TYR A 210 -1.19 -1.90 -9.76
C TYR A 210 -2.39 -2.32 -8.92
N PRO A 211 -2.19 -2.76 -7.67
CA PRO A 211 -3.28 -3.05 -6.78
C PRO A 211 -3.82 -1.78 -6.11
N MET A 212 -5.11 -1.76 -5.85
CA MET A 212 -5.80 -0.81 -5.01
C MET A 212 -6.74 -1.61 -4.12
N LEU A 213 -6.76 -1.33 -2.83
CA LEU A 213 -7.63 -2.02 -1.87
C LEU A 213 -8.54 -0.98 -1.21
N ILE A 214 -9.85 -1.20 -1.30
CA ILE A 214 -10.87 -0.39 -0.67
C ILE A 214 -11.49 -1.20 0.45
N ASP A 215 -11.45 -0.62 1.64
CA ASP A 215 -12.15 -1.09 2.83
C ASP A 215 -13.39 -0.22 3.06
N PHE A 216 -14.56 -0.80 2.81
CA PHE A 216 -15.85 -0.15 2.99
C PHE A 216 -16.27 -0.07 4.45
N ASN A 217 -15.66 -0.84 5.34
CA ASN A 217 -16.01 -0.83 6.75
C ASN A 217 -15.19 0.22 7.52
N ALA A 218 -13.85 0.21 7.45
CA ALA A 218 -13.03 1.21 8.17
C ALA A 218 -12.71 2.47 7.36
N GLY A 219 -13.24 2.59 6.13
CA GLY A 219 -13.04 3.76 5.28
C GLY A 219 -11.58 3.94 4.88
N ARG A 220 -10.93 2.86 4.41
CA ARG A 220 -9.52 2.89 3.99
C ARG A 220 -9.35 2.67 2.50
N PHE A 221 -8.32 3.29 1.97
CA PHE A 221 -7.93 3.12 0.58
C PHE A 221 -6.42 2.95 0.45
N PHE A 222 -6.00 1.71 0.31
CA PHE A 222 -4.60 1.33 0.19
C PHE A 222 -4.19 1.19 -1.27
N TYR A 223 -2.94 1.54 -1.55
CA TYR A 223 -2.32 1.45 -2.87
C TYR A 223 -0.79 1.46 -2.70
N PRO A 224 -0.01 0.95 -3.66
CA PRO A 224 1.45 0.88 -3.58
C PRO A 224 2.10 2.17 -3.09
N LEU A 225 2.94 2.05 -2.04
CA LEU A 225 3.69 3.19 -1.51
C LEU A 225 4.77 3.62 -2.50
N ASP A 226 5.48 2.64 -3.04
CA ASP A 226 6.52 2.81 -4.03
C ASP A 226 6.03 2.34 -5.41
N SER A 227 6.21 3.21 -6.39
CA SER A 227 5.93 2.93 -7.81
C SER A 227 7.11 3.32 -8.71
N THR A 228 8.28 3.59 -8.13
CA THR A 228 9.49 4.04 -8.84
C THR A 228 9.95 3.05 -9.91
N LEU A 229 9.77 1.75 -9.66
CA LEU A 229 10.07 0.68 -10.61
C LEU A 229 9.12 0.62 -11.82
N MET A 230 7.98 1.32 -11.75
CA MET A 230 7.01 1.40 -12.84
C MET A 230 7.35 2.53 -13.82
N ARG A 231 7.05 2.30 -15.10
CA ARG A 231 7.22 3.32 -16.14
C ARG A 231 6.44 4.59 -15.80
N ILE A 232 7.03 5.76 -16.07
CA ILE A 232 6.43 7.07 -15.80
C ILE A 232 5.02 7.20 -16.41
N THR A 233 4.85 6.77 -17.67
CA THR A 233 3.55 6.82 -18.37
C THR A 233 2.50 5.90 -17.75
N HIS A 234 2.92 4.83 -17.06
CA HIS A 234 2.03 3.95 -16.32
C HIS A 234 1.67 4.59 -14.98
N ARG A 235 2.64 5.15 -14.27
CA ARG A 235 2.42 5.89 -13.01
C ARG A 235 1.37 6.99 -13.15
N PHE A 236 1.44 7.80 -14.20
CA PHE A 236 0.44 8.83 -14.48
C PHE A 236 -0.95 8.21 -14.71
N TRP A 237 -1.04 7.16 -15.52
CA TRP A 237 -2.31 6.46 -15.79
C TRP A 237 -2.93 5.89 -14.50
N TYR A 238 -2.14 5.22 -13.66
CA TYR A 238 -2.59 4.69 -12.38
C TYR A 238 -3.02 5.80 -11.41
N ARG A 239 -2.28 6.90 -11.36
CA ARG A 239 -2.65 8.07 -10.55
C ARG A 239 -3.99 8.67 -11.01
N THR A 240 -4.21 8.79 -12.31
CA THR A 240 -5.49 9.26 -12.86
C THR A 240 -6.62 8.30 -12.50
N LYS A 241 -6.44 6.99 -12.70
CA LYS A 241 -7.47 5.98 -12.35
C LYS A 241 -7.77 5.94 -10.86
N ARG A 242 -6.74 6.05 -10.03
CA ARG A 242 -6.88 6.16 -8.58
C ARG A 242 -7.74 7.34 -8.19
N ASN A 243 -7.44 8.53 -8.74
CA ASN A 243 -8.18 9.75 -8.43
C ASN A 243 -9.62 9.70 -8.96
N GLN A 244 -9.85 9.11 -10.13
CA GLN A 244 -11.19 8.89 -10.68
C GLN A 244 -12.03 8.01 -9.74
N LEU A 245 -11.47 6.88 -9.30
CA LEU A 245 -12.16 5.97 -8.38
C LEU A 245 -12.42 6.64 -7.02
N LEU A 246 -11.43 7.36 -6.49
CA LEU A 246 -11.59 8.10 -5.24
C LEU A 246 -12.66 9.18 -5.33
N ASN A 247 -12.71 9.93 -6.43
CA ASN A 247 -13.74 10.95 -6.63
C ASN A 247 -15.12 10.31 -6.78
N TYR A 248 -15.23 9.22 -7.53
CA TYR A 248 -16.47 8.45 -7.64
C TYR A 248 -16.98 8.00 -6.27
N ILE A 249 -16.12 7.39 -5.44
CA ILE A 249 -16.49 6.99 -4.07
C ILE A 249 -16.93 8.22 -3.25
N ARG A 250 -16.29 9.37 -3.44
CA ARG A 250 -16.63 10.61 -2.72
C ARG A 250 -17.97 11.19 -3.12
N GLU A 251 -18.40 11.00 -4.36
CA GLU A 251 -19.70 11.45 -4.87
C GLU A 251 -20.85 10.62 -4.30
N GLN A 252 -20.61 9.37 -3.92
CA GLN A 252 -21.64 8.48 -3.35
C GLN A 252 -21.98 8.80 -1.88
N VAL A 253 -21.17 9.61 -1.20
CA VAL A 253 -21.44 10.02 0.19
C VAL A 253 -21.81 11.50 0.22
N PRO A 254 -23.04 11.86 0.64
CA PRO A 254 -23.47 13.24 0.68
C PRO A 254 -22.55 14.11 1.56
N THR A 255 -22.30 15.33 1.12
CA THR A 255 -21.40 16.30 1.79
C THR A 255 -22.03 16.93 3.03
N THR A 256 -23.29 16.67 3.32
CA THR A 256 -24.08 17.40 4.31
C THR A 256 -23.56 17.17 5.72
N ASP A 257 -23.34 18.26 6.46
CA ASP A 257 -23.06 18.31 7.91
C ASP A 257 -24.27 17.84 8.75
N GLU A 258 -24.96 16.78 8.34
CA GLU A 258 -25.77 16.04 9.29
C GLU A 258 -24.78 15.31 10.18
N LYS A 259 -24.69 15.77 11.43
CA LYS A 259 -23.88 15.15 12.48
C LYS A 259 -24.16 13.64 12.45
N PHE A 260 -23.25 12.89 11.83
CA PHE A 260 -23.16 11.47 12.05
C PHE A 260 -23.07 11.28 13.56
N PRO A 261 -23.88 10.42 14.19
CA PRO A 261 -23.77 10.15 15.60
C PRO A 261 -22.30 9.83 15.88
N SER A 262 -21.66 10.70 16.67
CA SER A 262 -20.35 10.48 17.23
C SER A 262 -20.48 9.25 18.13
N TYR A 263 -20.21 8.06 17.57
CA TYR A 263 -20.08 6.84 18.36
C TYR A 263 -18.75 6.93 19.10
N ALA A 264 -18.78 7.65 20.23
CA ALA A 264 -17.71 7.72 21.22
C ALA A 264 -17.60 6.44 22.06
N ASP A 265 -18.40 5.41 21.77
CA ASP A 265 -18.50 4.18 22.58
C ASP A 265 -18.19 2.93 21.75
N VAL A 266 -17.06 2.91 21.03
CA VAL A 266 -16.39 1.63 20.78
C VAL A 266 -15.45 1.47 21.98
N PRO A 267 -15.66 0.48 22.88
CA PRO A 267 -14.70 0.21 23.92
C PRO A 267 -13.34 0.03 23.28
N ASP A 268 -12.35 0.76 23.79
CA ASP A 268 -10.95 0.56 23.46
C ASP A 268 -10.63 -0.89 23.91
N ASP A 269 -10.81 -1.86 23.01
CA ASP A 269 -10.65 -3.28 23.30
C ASP A 269 -9.15 -3.61 23.31
N HIS A 270 -8.47 -2.97 24.25
CA HIS A 270 -7.31 -3.54 24.91
C HIS A 270 -7.79 -4.73 25.76
N SER A 271 -8.17 -5.84 25.12
CA SER A 271 -8.30 -7.11 25.83
C SER A 271 -7.59 -8.25 25.09
N ASP A 272 -6.43 -8.60 25.63
CA ASP A 272 -5.91 -9.95 25.79
C ASP A 272 -6.08 -10.91 24.62
N PHE A 273 -5.28 -10.65 23.59
CA PHE A 273 -5.00 -11.55 22.47
C PHE A 273 -4.28 -12.87 22.88
N GLN A 274 -3.97 -13.10 24.17
CA GLN A 274 -3.29 -14.33 24.62
C GLN A 274 -4.21 -15.46 25.10
N THR A 275 -5.47 -15.20 25.44
CA THR A 275 -6.28 -16.20 26.17
C THR A 275 -7.23 -17.02 25.30
N ARG A 276 -7.48 -16.65 24.04
CA ARG A 276 -8.43 -17.38 23.17
C ARG A 276 -7.83 -18.49 22.32
N LYS A 277 -6.51 -18.72 22.34
CA LYS A 277 -5.87 -19.75 21.50
C LYS A 277 -5.89 -21.18 22.05
N TYR A 278 -6.41 -21.41 23.27
CA TYR A 278 -6.43 -22.74 23.90
C TYR A 278 -7.71 -23.06 24.70
N ALA A 279 -8.87 -22.57 24.29
CA ALA A 279 -10.15 -23.04 24.81
C ALA A 279 -10.90 -23.85 23.74
N MET A 280 -10.32 -25.00 23.36
CA MET A 280 -11.12 -26.12 22.90
C MET A 280 -11.63 -26.81 24.17
N THR A 281 -12.81 -26.41 24.61
CA THR A 281 -13.59 -27.18 25.58
C THR A 281 -13.96 -28.50 24.93
N SER A 282 -13.28 -29.54 25.40
CA SER A 282 -13.75 -30.91 25.43
C SER A 282 -15.09 -30.95 26.15
N ASP A 283 -16.19 -31.05 25.41
CA ASP A 283 -17.48 -31.48 25.93
C ASP A 283 -18.33 -32.01 24.76
N VAL A 284 -18.17 -33.29 24.45
CA VAL A 284 -19.30 -34.11 23.99
C VAL A 284 -19.36 -35.33 24.87
N LEU A 285 -20.48 -35.37 25.58
CA LEU A 285 -20.92 -36.28 26.61
C LEU A 285 -20.91 -37.75 26.16
N SER A 286 -20.55 -38.59 27.13
CA SER A 286 -21.02 -39.97 27.29
C SER A 286 -22.56 -40.04 27.25
N SER A 287 -23.09 -40.98 26.49
CA SER A 287 -24.37 -41.62 26.82
C SER A 287 -24.27 -43.12 26.51
N ASP A 288 -24.05 -43.90 27.56
CA ASP A 288 -24.39 -45.31 27.61
C ASP A 288 -25.90 -45.49 27.41
N HIS A 289 -26.29 -46.41 26.52
CA HIS A 289 -27.42 -47.30 26.76
C HIS A 289 -27.25 -48.60 25.97
N THR A 290 -27.00 -49.66 26.73
CA THR A 290 -27.21 -51.08 26.42
C THR A 290 -28.68 -51.40 26.12
N ASP A 291 -28.91 -52.28 25.14
CA ASP A 291 -29.68 -53.55 25.25
C ASP A 291 -29.84 -54.15 23.83
N GLU A 292 -29.22 -55.30 23.57
CA GLU A 292 -29.80 -56.65 23.59
C GLU A 292 -30.75 -56.99 22.41
N ARG A 293 -30.26 -57.95 21.60
CA ARG A 293 -30.94 -59.13 21.04
C ARG A 293 -31.67 -59.12 19.68
N ASP A 294 -31.38 -60.23 19.00
CA ASP A 294 -32.16 -61.04 18.06
C ASP A 294 -32.45 -60.50 16.65
N THR A 295 -31.67 -60.95 15.66
CA THR A 295 -31.96 -62.10 14.76
C THR A 295 -30.90 -62.25 13.66
#